data_AF-A0A9P6CXY3-F1
#
_entry.id   AF-A0A9P6CXY3-F1
#
_cell.length_a   1.000
_cell.length_b   1.000
_cell.length_c   1.000
_cell.angle_alpha   90.00
_cell.angle_beta   90.00
_cell.angle_gamma   90.00
#
_symmetry.space_group_name_H-M   'P 1'
#
loop_
_entity.id
_entity.type
_entity.pdbx_description
1 polymer ?
#
loop_
_entity_poly.entity_id
_entity_poly.type
_entity_poly.pdbx_seq_one_letter_code
_entity_poly.pdbx_strand_id
1 'polypeptide(L)'
;MGSAQSSSTQSCAQCQSNSNLQVCSKCGSVSYCNKECEAAHRETHKRSCEPLSASDATQNAAQHNGSEAAARVDEIQDGRDPKPLPTNPNQIWGVKLNHDRASNEQLRFVPEFFEPSHPIFNSRELCPFTKLYDIPIILFSPTMARGEPCFETRGGKKVGATNKPAVFLHIEPRDGFASFRWQEAYPGPCYAVRQDRKPLTAELLETMYEFHSFLISDGYFEEDFGRALTGITPSVFKKFYDKYWKEQKQNGRILPSLIDGSDGL
;
A
#
# COMPACT_ATOMS: atom_id res chain seq x y z
N MET A 1 -57.41 -11.22 -10.28
CA MET A 1 -56.23 -12.09 -10.45
C MET A 1 -55.03 -11.31 -9.93
N GLY A 2 -54.55 -11.63 -8.72
CA GLY A 2 -53.44 -10.93 -8.07
C GLY A 2 -52.26 -11.87 -7.88
N SER A 3 -51.10 -11.51 -8.43
CA SER A 3 -49.85 -12.28 -8.33
C SER A 3 -49.18 -11.99 -6.99
N ALA A 4 -48.91 -13.03 -6.21
CA ALA A 4 -48.15 -12.95 -4.96
C ALA A 4 -46.64 -12.84 -5.24
N GLN A 5 -45.98 -11.83 -4.69
CA GLN A 5 -44.53 -11.66 -4.74
C GLN A 5 -43.88 -12.51 -3.64
N SER A 6 -43.05 -13.48 -4.01
CA SER A 6 -42.26 -14.33 -3.11
C SER A 6 -40.95 -13.63 -2.73
N SER A 7 -40.84 -13.15 -1.48
CA SER A 7 -39.59 -12.65 -0.92
C SER A 7 -38.68 -13.81 -0.50
N SER A 8 -37.59 -14.04 -1.21
CA SER A 8 -36.59 -15.06 -0.86
C SER A 8 -35.80 -14.61 0.38
N THR A 9 -35.97 -15.28 1.51
CA THR A 9 -35.14 -15.07 2.70
C THR A 9 -33.73 -15.60 2.45
N GLN A 10 -32.72 -14.73 2.53
CA GLN A 10 -31.32 -15.13 2.45
C GLN A 10 -30.95 -15.99 3.67
N SER A 11 -30.30 -17.13 3.43
CA SER A 11 -29.85 -18.08 4.46
C SER A 11 -28.42 -18.55 4.19
N CYS A 12 -27.74 -19.06 5.22
CA CYS A 12 -26.39 -19.62 5.11
C CYS A 12 -26.41 -20.84 4.18
N ALA A 13 -25.58 -20.83 3.14
CA ALA A 13 -25.57 -21.93 2.16
C ALA A 13 -25.12 -23.29 2.72
N GLN A 14 -24.43 -23.29 3.87
CA GLN A 14 -23.97 -24.52 4.52
C GLN A 14 -24.95 -25.05 5.57
N CYS A 15 -25.43 -24.18 6.47
CA CYS A 15 -26.19 -24.59 7.65
C CYS A 15 -27.63 -24.03 7.72
N GLN A 16 -28.04 -23.25 6.70
CA GLN A 16 -29.37 -22.65 6.57
C GLN A 16 -29.77 -21.68 7.70
N SER A 17 -28.83 -21.26 8.56
CA SER A 17 -29.06 -20.18 9.53
C SER A 17 -29.29 -18.84 8.83
N ASN A 18 -30.14 -17.99 9.42
CA ASN A 18 -30.44 -16.64 8.92
C ASN A 18 -29.74 -15.52 9.73
N SER A 19 -28.81 -15.87 10.63
CA SER A 19 -28.10 -14.90 11.48
C SER A 19 -26.66 -14.65 11.00
N ASN A 20 -26.22 -13.38 11.11
CA ASN A 20 -24.84 -12.93 10.86
C ASN A 20 -24.28 -13.33 9.49
N LEU A 21 -25.09 -13.18 8.45
CA LEU A 21 -24.73 -13.58 7.10
C LEU A 21 -23.68 -12.62 6.50
N GLN A 22 -22.56 -13.19 6.07
CA GLN A 22 -21.52 -12.56 5.29
C GLN A 22 -21.50 -13.17 3.90
N VAL A 23 -21.49 -12.33 2.86
CA VAL A 23 -21.40 -12.80 1.47
C VAL A 23 -19.97 -13.23 1.13
N CYS A 24 -19.83 -14.19 0.22
CA CYS A 24 -18.53 -14.60 -0.30
C CYS A 24 -17.78 -13.38 -0.88
N SER A 25 -16.54 -13.16 -0.45
CA SER A 25 -15.74 -12.00 -0.89
C SER A 25 -15.34 -12.02 -2.37
N LYS A 26 -15.41 -13.20 -3.02
CA LYS A 26 -15.09 -13.34 -4.45
C LYS A 26 -16.27 -13.04 -5.37
N CYS A 27 -17.40 -13.69 -5.12
CA CYS A 27 -18.57 -13.65 -6.02
C CYS A 27 -19.77 -12.88 -5.46
N GLY A 28 -19.77 -12.53 -4.17
CA GLY A 28 -20.89 -11.88 -3.48
C GLY A 28 -22.24 -12.61 -3.54
N SER A 29 -22.32 -13.78 -4.16
CA SER A 29 -23.58 -14.43 -4.55
C SER A 29 -24.12 -15.43 -3.53
N VAL A 30 -23.29 -15.84 -2.57
CA VAL A 30 -23.61 -16.85 -1.57
C VAL A 30 -23.25 -16.30 -0.19
N SER A 31 -24.12 -16.54 0.80
CA SER A 31 -23.95 -16.05 2.18
C SER A 31 -23.61 -17.16 3.16
N TYR A 32 -22.81 -16.84 4.17
CA TYR A 32 -22.37 -17.74 5.24
C TYR A 32 -22.47 -17.06 6.60
N CYS A 33 -22.82 -17.79 7.66
CA CYS A 33 -22.85 -17.21 9.00
C CYS A 33 -21.45 -17.04 9.62
N ASN A 34 -20.44 -17.75 9.12
CA ASN A 34 -19.04 -17.68 9.57
C ASN A 34 -18.07 -18.32 8.54
N LYS A 35 -16.76 -18.13 8.78
CA LYS A 35 -15.68 -18.68 7.92
C LYS A 35 -15.65 -20.22 7.88
N GLU A 36 -16.10 -20.89 8.93
CA GLU A 36 -16.15 -22.37 8.98
C GLU A 36 -17.17 -22.91 7.98
N CYS A 37 -18.36 -22.28 7.90
CA CYS A 37 -19.39 -22.62 6.91
C CYS A 37 -18.92 -22.35 5.48
N GLU A 38 -18.21 -21.25 5.26
CA GLU A 38 -17.60 -20.95 3.96
C GLU A 38 -16.56 -22.01 3.56
N ALA A 39 -15.67 -22.40 4.48
CA ALA A 39 -14.65 -23.42 4.23
C ALA A 39 -15.28 -24.78 3.93
N ALA A 40 -16.33 -25.18 4.67
CA ALA A 40 -17.05 -26.43 4.45
C ALA A 40 -17.78 -26.46 3.09
N HIS A 41 -18.37 -25.34 2.66
CA HIS A 41 -19.05 -25.25 1.37
C HIS A 41 -18.11 -24.96 0.18
N ARG A 42 -16.82 -24.71 0.44
CA ARG A 42 -15.85 -24.26 -0.58
C ARG A 42 -15.69 -25.24 -1.75
N GLU A 43 -15.70 -26.54 -1.48
CA GLU A 43 -15.46 -27.59 -2.50
C GLU A 43 -16.58 -27.66 -3.54
N THR A 44 -17.83 -27.44 -3.12
CA THR A 44 -18.98 -27.39 -4.03
C THR A 44 -19.14 -26.00 -4.64
N HIS A 45 -18.89 -24.95 -3.88
CA HIS A 45 -19.05 -23.57 -4.34
C HIS A 45 -18.02 -23.16 -5.39
N LYS A 46 -16.76 -23.63 -5.32
CA LYS A 46 -15.69 -23.18 -6.23
C LYS A 46 -16.00 -23.36 -7.71
N ARG A 47 -16.90 -24.30 -8.06
CA ARG A 47 -17.33 -24.54 -9.45
C ARG A 47 -18.29 -23.47 -9.98
N SER A 48 -19.00 -22.76 -9.10
CA SER A 48 -19.95 -21.70 -9.42
C SER A 48 -19.54 -20.33 -8.85
N CYS A 49 -18.34 -20.24 -8.28
CA CYS A 49 -17.80 -19.00 -7.71
C CYS A 49 -17.17 -18.16 -8.83
N GLU A 50 -17.98 -17.35 -9.50
CA GLU A 50 -17.51 -16.40 -10.51
C GLU A 50 -17.28 -15.01 -9.89
N PRO A 51 -16.13 -14.35 -10.16
CA PRO A 51 -15.89 -13.01 -9.64
C PRO A 51 -16.93 -12.03 -10.18
N LEU A 52 -17.44 -11.16 -9.31
CA LEU A 52 -18.39 -10.13 -9.73
C LEU A 52 -17.72 -9.25 -10.79
N SER A 53 -18.26 -9.27 -12.01
CA SER A 53 -18.00 -8.26 -13.03
C SER A 53 -18.39 -6.90 -12.47
N ALA A 54 -17.51 -5.90 -12.67
CA ALA A 54 -17.68 -4.54 -12.12
C ALA A 54 -19.01 -3.86 -12.50
N SER A 55 -19.75 -4.41 -13.47
CA SER A 55 -21.06 -3.96 -13.92
C SER A 55 -22.24 -4.30 -12.99
N ASP A 56 -22.12 -5.26 -12.07
CA ASP A 56 -23.26 -5.73 -11.24
C ASP A 56 -23.25 -5.19 -9.80
N ALA A 57 -22.18 -4.53 -9.37
CA ALA A 57 -22.06 -3.94 -8.03
C ALA A 57 -23.01 -2.73 -7.80
N THR A 58 -23.63 -2.20 -8.86
CA THR A 58 -24.44 -0.97 -8.78
C THR A 58 -25.94 -1.23 -8.50
N GLN A 59 -26.43 -2.47 -8.53
CA GLN A 59 -27.87 -2.72 -8.45
C GLN A 59 -28.45 -2.94 -7.04
N ASN A 60 -27.64 -3.09 -5.99
CA ASN A 60 -28.14 -3.29 -4.61
C ASN A 60 -28.08 -2.05 -3.70
N ALA A 61 -27.68 -0.87 -4.23
CA ALA A 61 -27.66 0.38 -3.47
C ALA A 61 -28.83 1.33 -3.79
N ALA A 62 -29.71 0.97 -4.73
CA ALA A 62 -30.68 1.89 -5.35
C ALA A 62 -32.15 1.74 -4.88
N GLN A 63 -32.40 1.30 -3.64
CA GLN A 63 -33.73 1.38 -3.00
C GLN A 63 -33.70 2.19 -1.69
N HIS A 64 -33.15 3.41 -1.73
CA HIS A 64 -33.63 4.48 -0.86
C HIS A 64 -33.36 5.84 -1.51
N ASN A 65 -34.43 6.63 -1.58
CA ASN A 65 -34.52 8.03 -1.95
C ASN A 65 -34.32 8.40 -3.43
N GLY A 66 -35.46 8.57 -4.10
CA GLY A 66 -35.55 9.47 -5.24
C GLY A 66 -35.48 10.94 -4.78
N SER A 67 -34.72 11.75 -5.52
CA SER A 67 -35.23 12.97 -6.15
C SER A 67 -34.18 13.49 -7.13
N GLU A 68 -34.69 14.07 -8.20
CA GLU A 68 -34.00 14.56 -9.38
C GLU A 68 -32.89 15.57 -9.09
N ALA A 69 -31.75 15.43 -9.76
CA ALA A 69 -31.01 16.57 -10.30
C ALA A 69 -30.18 16.13 -11.50
N ALA A 70 -30.53 16.70 -12.64
CA ALA A 70 -29.85 16.55 -13.91
C ALA A 70 -28.43 17.15 -13.87
N ALA A 71 -27.52 16.45 -14.54
CA ALA A 71 -26.40 16.98 -15.31
C ALA A 71 -25.62 18.17 -14.71
N ARG A 72 -24.56 17.85 -13.97
CA ARG A 72 -23.27 18.54 -14.07
C ARG A 72 -22.16 17.51 -14.06
N VAL A 73 -21.47 17.36 -15.19
CA VAL A 73 -20.13 16.81 -15.21
C VAL A 73 -19.25 17.95 -14.68
N ASP A 74 -19.11 18.03 -13.36
CA ASP A 74 -18.11 18.90 -12.77
C ASP A 74 -16.75 18.27 -13.08
N GLU A 75 -15.94 19.00 -13.84
CA GLU A 75 -14.50 18.82 -13.88
C GLU A 75 -14.01 18.76 -12.44
N ILE A 76 -13.64 17.54 -11.99
CA ILE A 76 -12.80 17.38 -10.82
C ILE A 76 -11.46 18.00 -11.21
N GLN A 77 -11.31 19.30 -10.96
CA GLN A 77 -10.01 19.94 -10.85
C GLN A 77 -9.30 19.22 -9.70
N ASP A 78 -8.54 18.19 -10.07
CA ASP A 78 -7.57 17.53 -9.22
C ASP A 78 -6.60 18.63 -8.76
N GLY A 79 -6.90 19.24 -7.62
CA GLY A 79 -6.21 20.40 -7.03
C GLY A 79 -4.78 20.09 -6.60
N ARG A 80 -4.09 19.19 -7.30
CA ARG A 80 -2.66 19.03 -7.25
C ARG A 80 -2.05 20.20 -7.99
N ASP A 81 -1.70 21.24 -7.23
CA ASP A 81 -0.84 22.33 -7.69
C ASP A 81 0.30 21.76 -8.55
N PRO A 82 0.65 22.41 -9.67
CA PRO A 82 1.71 21.95 -10.54
C PRO A 82 2.98 21.71 -9.71
N LYS A 83 3.51 20.49 -9.83
CA LYS A 83 4.69 20.03 -9.10
C LYS A 83 5.78 21.10 -9.26
N PRO A 84 6.30 21.70 -8.17
CA PRO A 84 7.27 22.78 -8.29
C PRO A 84 8.47 22.31 -9.10
N LEU A 85 8.92 23.14 -10.03
CA LEU A 85 10.13 22.87 -10.81
C LEU A 85 11.36 23.08 -9.90
N PRO A 86 12.45 22.36 -10.13
CA PRO A 86 13.70 22.62 -9.42
C PRO A 86 14.15 24.05 -9.70
N THR A 87 14.45 24.80 -8.64
CA THR A 87 15.02 26.16 -8.76
C THR A 87 16.49 26.10 -9.19
N ASN A 88 17.16 24.98 -8.94
CA ASN A 88 18.57 24.77 -9.27
C ASN A 88 18.72 23.47 -10.09
N PRO A 89 19.39 23.51 -11.26
CA PRO A 89 19.55 22.33 -12.14
C PRO A 89 20.36 21.18 -11.49
N ASN A 90 21.10 21.47 -10.42
CA ASN A 90 21.84 20.46 -9.67
C ASN A 90 21.03 19.80 -8.55
N GLN A 91 19.79 20.24 -8.31
CA GLN A 91 18.92 19.61 -7.34
C GLN A 91 18.55 18.18 -7.78
N ILE A 92 18.56 17.28 -6.81
CA ILE A 92 18.28 15.86 -7.04
C ILE A 92 16.87 15.57 -6.55
N TRP A 93 16.11 14.85 -7.36
CA TRP A 93 14.79 14.34 -7.01
C TRP A 93 14.91 13.23 -5.98
N GLY A 94 14.38 13.48 -4.79
CA GLY A 94 14.25 12.50 -3.72
C GLY A 94 12.83 12.45 -3.18
N VAL A 95 12.67 11.79 -2.04
CA VAL A 95 11.37 11.61 -1.38
C VAL A 95 11.51 11.80 0.12
N LYS A 96 10.65 12.61 0.71
CA LYS A 96 10.44 12.70 2.14
C LYS A 96 9.43 11.65 2.59
N LEU A 97 9.82 10.89 3.60
CA LEU A 97 9.01 9.87 4.24
C LEU A 97 8.41 10.47 5.51
N ASN A 98 7.10 10.72 5.47
CA ASN A 98 6.39 11.21 6.64
C ASN A 98 6.09 10.06 7.59
N HIS A 99 6.12 10.36 8.89
CA HIS A 99 5.81 9.41 9.96
C HIS A 99 4.29 9.09 9.99
N ASP A 100 3.91 8.00 10.66
CA ASP A 100 2.58 7.35 10.55
C ASP A 100 1.37 8.22 10.91
N ARG A 101 1.59 9.43 11.46
CA ARG A 101 0.53 10.35 11.86
C ARG A 101 0.10 11.33 10.78
N ALA A 102 0.69 11.26 9.58
CA ALA A 102 0.07 11.88 8.42
C ALA A 102 -1.31 11.24 8.23
N SER A 103 -2.37 11.97 8.59
CA SER A 103 -3.76 11.50 8.47
C SER A 103 -4.15 11.16 7.05
N ASN A 104 -3.37 11.64 6.07
CA ASN A 104 -3.51 11.33 4.68
C ASN A 104 -2.40 10.40 4.22
N GLU A 105 -2.76 9.18 3.84
CA GLU A 105 -1.83 8.19 3.27
C GLU A 105 -1.11 8.69 2.01
N GLN A 106 -1.74 9.59 1.25
CA GLN A 106 -1.14 10.21 0.07
C GLN A 106 0.05 11.11 0.42
N LEU A 107 0.13 11.58 1.67
CA LEU A 107 1.25 12.38 2.15
C LEU A 107 2.37 11.52 2.74
N ARG A 108 2.28 10.19 2.68
CA ARG A 108 3.33 9.30 3.21
C ARG A 108 4.66 9.46 2.47
N PHE A 109 4.60 9.61 1.16
CA PHE A 109 5.75 9.77 0.25
C PHE A 109 5.63 11.09 -0.48
N VAL A 110 6.35 12.11 -0.01
CA VAL A 110 6.30 13.45 -0.61
C VAL A 110 7.54 13.66 -1.47
N PRO A 111 7.40 13.84 -2.80
CA PRO A 111 8.53 14.20 -3.65
C PRO A 111 9.16 15.51 -3.18
N GLU A 112 10.48 15.54 -3.08
CA GLU A 112 11.23 16.72 -2.60
C GLU A 112 12.55 16.86 -3.36
N PHE A 113 13.04 18.09 -3.49
CA PHE A 113 14.34 18.39 -4.10
C PHE A 113 15.42 18.50 -3.03
N PHE A 114 16.57 17.89 -3.30
CA PHE A 114 17.72 17.91 -2.41
C PHE A 114 18.90 18.61 -3.07
N GLU A 115 19.51 19.53 -2.34
CA GLU A 115 20.79 20.12 -2.75
C GLU A 115 21.90 19.07 -2.69
N PRO A 116 22.88 19.07 -3.63
CA PRO A 116 24.01 18.13 -3.60
C PRO A 116 24.83 18.14 -2.31
N SER A 117 24.79 19.24 -1.55
CA SER A 117 25.43 19.41 -0.24
C SER A 117 24.63 18.84 0.92
N HIS A 118 23.40 18.34 0.68
CA HIS A 118 22.54 17.81 1.72
C HIS A 118 23.21 16.62 2.43
N PRO A 119 23.14 16.52 3.77
CA PRO A 119 23.82 15.47 4.54
C PRO A 119 23.46 14.03 4.14
N ILE A 120 22.30 13.82 3.51
CA ILE A 120 21.89 12.51 2.99
C ILE A 120 22.92 11.91 2.03
N PHE A 121 23.60 12.72 1.22
CA PHE A 121 24.59 12.23 0.25
C PHE A 121 25.91 11.80 0.90
N ASN A 122 26.10 12.12 2.18
CA ASN A 122 27.22 11.62 2.98
C ASN A 122 26.85 10.34 3.76
N SER A 123 25.55 9.99 3.82
CA SER A 123 25.10 8.74 4.42
C SER A 123 25.52 7.56 3.53
N ARG A 124 25.96 6.47 4.17
CA ARG A 124 26.31 5.20 3.51
C ARG A 124 25.29 4.10 3.80
N GLU A 125 24.16 4.46 4.40
CA GLU A 125 23.12 3.52 4.79
C GLU A 125 22.19 3.26 3.61
N LEU A 126 22.52 2.22 2.85
CA LEU A 126 21.70 1.75 1.74
C LEU A 126 20.51 0.95 2.27
N CYS A 127 19.36 1.16 1.63
CA CYS A 127 18.18 0.32 1.76
C CYS A 127 18.56 -1.12 1.34
N PRO A 128 18.53 -2.10 2.27
CA PRO A 128 19.05 -3.44 2.01
C PRO A 128 18.33 -4.14 0.86
N PHE A 129 17.01 -3.96 0.80
CA PHE A 129 16.18 -4.47 -0.29
C PHE A 129 16.68 -3.98 -1.64
N THR A 130 16.96 -2.68 -1.78
CA THR A 130 17.27 -2.07 -3.08
C THR A 130 18.63 -2.42 -3.65
N LYS A 131 19.55 -2.84 -2.79
CA LYS A 131 20.83 -3.40 -3.21
C LYS A 131 20.66 -4.66 -4.08
N LEU A 132 19.54 -5.38 -3.94
CA LEU A 132 19.23 -6.53 -4.78
C LEU A 132 18.69 -6.18 -6.17
N TYR A 133 18.32 -4.92 -6.42
CA TYR A 133 17.64 -4.46 -7.63
C TYR A 133 18.43 -3.43 -8.43
N ASP A 134 19.70 -3.19 -8.08
CA ASP A 134 20.55 -2.18 -8.71
C ASP A 134 19.94 -0.76 -8.71
N ILE A 135 19.08 -0.46 -7.74
CA ILE A 135 18.52 0.88 -7.50
C ILE A 135 19.03 1.35 -6.13
N PRO A 136 20.30 1.78 -5.98
CA PRO A 136 20.91 1.98 -4.67
C PRO A 136 20.25 3.16 -3.93
N ILE A 137 19.23 2.91 -3.12
CA ILE A 137 18.53 3.95 -2.36
C ILE A 137 19.22 4.14 -1.03
N ILE A 138 19.55 5.39 -0.71
CA ILE A 138 20.04 5.82 0.60
C ILE A 138 18.85 6.27 1.42
N LEU A 139 18.74 5.76 2.64
CA LEU A 139 17.81 6.27 3.65
C LEU A 139 18.56 7.14 4.66
N PHE A 140 17.92 8.22 5.10
CA PHE A 140 18.51 9.13 6.06
C PHE A 140 17.48 9.66 7.04
N SER A 141 17.80 9.53 8.31
CA SER A 141 17.08 10.15 9.42
C SER A 141 18.01 11.16 10.10
N PRO A 142 17.71 12.48 10.08
CA PRO A 142 18.51 13.47 10.80
C PRO A 142 18.55 13.19 12.31
N THR A 143 17.44 12.72 12.85
CA THR A 143 17.23 12.28 14.23
C THR A 143 18.23 11.18 14.62
N MET A 144 18.28 10.10 13.83
CA MET A 144 19.23 8.99 14.07
C MET A 144 20.68 9.40 13.81
N ALA A 145 20.93 10.30 12.87
CA ALA A 145 22.27 10.80 12.58
C ALA A 145 22.86 11.62 13.73
N ARG A 146 22.00 12.32 14.50
CA ARG A 146 22.39 13.01 15.74
C ARG A 146 22.41 12.12 16.98
N GLY A 147 21.87 10.90 16.89
CA GLY A 147 21.70 10.03 18.06
C GLY A 147 20.62 10.51 19.03
N GLU A 148 19.70 11.36 18.56
CA GLU A 148 18.64 11.96 19.35
C GLU A 148 17.30 11.35 18.95
N PRO A 149 16.70 10.41 19.70
CA PRO A 149 15.41 9.84 19.33
C PRO A 149 14.30 10.90 19.23
N CYS A 150 13.44 10.80 18.22
CA CYS A 150 12.33 11.73 18.04
C CYS A 150 11.15 11.28 18.90
N PHE A 151 10.81 12.08 19.90
CA PHE A 151 9.60 11.89 20.71
C PHE A 151 8.58 12.99 20.41
N GLU A 152 7.32 12.58 20.28
CA GLU A 152 6.19 13.48 20.20
C GLU A 152 5.41 13.47 21.51
N THR A 153 4.81 14.60 21.88
CA THR A 153 3.93 14.67 23.05
C THR A 153 2.49 14.37 22.64
N ARG A 154 1.88 13.32 23.22
CA ARG A 154 0.46 12.96 23.03
C ARG A 154 -0.23 12.88 24.39
N GLY A 155 -1.21 13.76 24.63
CA GLY A 155 -1.95 13.79 25.91
C GLY A 155 -1.02 13.92 27.13
N GLY A 156 0.05 14.72 27.01
CA GLY A 156 1.07 14.89 28.06
C GLY A 156 2.10 13.76 28.17
N LYS A 157 2.00 12.68 27.38
CA LYS A 157 2.98 11.58 27.37
C LYS A 157 3.89 11.67 26.16
N LYS A 158 5.19 11.42 26.34
CA LYS A 158 6.14 11.26 25.23
C LYS A 158 5.91 9.90 24.57
N VAL A 159 5.67 9.90 23.26
CA VAL A 159 5.52 8.71 22.41
C VAL A 159 6.56 8.83 21.30
N GLY A 160 7.31 7.77 21.05
CA GLY A 160 8.29 7.77 19.96
C GLY A 160 7.63 8.00 18.60
N ALA A 161 8.23 8.87 17.78
CA ALA A 161 7.78 9.14 16.42
C ALA A 161 8.26 8.01 15.50
N THR A 162 7.38 7.02 15.27
CA THR A 162 7.65 5.90 14.37
C THR A 162 7.49 6.34 12.92
N ASN A 163 8.38 5.86 12.04
CA ASN A 163 8.24 6.04 10.60
C ASN A 163 8.17 4.65 9.97
N LYS A 164 6.98 4.03 9.96
CA LYS A 164 6.82 2.69 9.37
C LYS A 164 7.30 2.63 7.93
N PRO A 165 7.08 3.64 7.07
CA PRO A 165 7.66 3.63 5.73
C PRO A 165 9.17 3.42 5.73
N ALA A 166 9.90 4.19 6.55
CA ALA A 166 11.36 4.04 6.64
C ALA A 166 11.77 2.67 7.22
N VAL A 167 11.05 2.17 8.23
CA VAL A 167 11.31 0.84 8.82
C VAL A 167 11.09 -0.27 7.80
N PHE A 168 9.99 -0.22 7.04
CA PHE A 168 9.64 -1.25 6.04
C PHE A 168 10.63 -1.24 4.89
N LEU A 169 11.05 -0.07 4.42
CA LEU A 169 12.10 0.04 3.42
C LEU A 169 13.44 -0.50 3.94
N HIS A 170 13.65 -0.57 5.25
CA HIS A 170 14.87 -1.11 5.84
C HIS A 170 14.82 -2.61 6.19
N ILE A 171 13.76 -3.31 5.77
CA ILE A 171 13.64 -4.75 5.96
C ILE A 171 14.74 -5.47 5.16
N GLU A 172 15.45 -6.36 5.86
CA GLU A 172 16.50 -7.19 5.29
C GLU A 172 15.86 -8.35 4.51
N PRO A 173 16.21 -8.55 3.22
CA PRO A 173 15.68 -9.65 2.43
C PRO A 173 15.97 -11.04 3.02
N ARG A 174 17.01 -11.15 3.85
CA ARG A 174 17.47 -12.41 4.43
C ARG A 174 16.56 -12.92 5.54
N ASP A 175 16.13 -12.02 6.42
CA ASP A 175 15.43 -12.37 7.66
C ASP A 175 14.11 -11.62 7.83
N GLY A 176 13.72 -10.76 6.87
CA GLY A 176 12.41 -10.12 6.83
C GLY A 176 12.21 -9.10 7.96
N PHE A 177 13.25 -8.76 8.69
CA PHE A 177 13.21 -7.75 9.74
C PHE A 177 14.03 -6.54 9.35
N ALA A 178 13.59 -5.36 9.77
CA ALA A 178 14.48 -4.21 9.77
C ALA A 178 15.57 -4.40 10.84
N SER A 179 16.72 -3.75 10.71
CA SER A 179 17.69 -3.78 11.81
C SER A 179 17.09 -3.20 13.11
N PHE A 180 17.54 -3.70 14.26
CA PHE A 180 17.06 -3.22 15.58
C PHE A 180 17.13 -1.69 15.72
N ARG A 181 18.17 -1.08 15.12
CA ARG A 181 18.34 0.36 15.10
C ARG A 181 17.15 1.08 14.46
N TRP A 182 16.61 0.58 13.35
CA TRP A 182 15.46 1.18 12.70
C TRP A 182 14.14 0.89 13.41
N GLN A 183 14.02 -0.27 14.07
CA GLN A 183 12.83 -0.64 14.83
C GLN A 183 12.62 0.26 16.06
N GLU A 184 13.69 0.56 16.81
CA GLU A 184 13.58 1.18 18.15
C GLU A 184 14.09 2.63 18.24
N ALA A 185 14.80 3.16 17.24
CA ALA A 185 15.41 4.50 17.36
C ALA A 185 14.44 5.68 17.15
N TYR A 186 13.16 5.44 16.88
CA TYR A 186 12.15 6.46 16.59
C TYR A 186 12.66 7.50 15.57
N PRO A 187 12.84 7.09 14.31
CA PRO A 187 13.62 7.83 13.34
C PRO A 187 13.00 9.19 12.96
N GLY A 188 11.74 9.46 13.33
CA GLY A 188 11.04 10.68 12.97
C GLY A 188 10.93 10.85 11.44
N PRO A 189 10.90 12.09 10.92
CA PRO A 189 10.95 12.33 9.48
C PRO A 189 12.21 11.73 8.86
N CYS A 190 12.02 11.01 7.76
CA CYS A 190 13.12 10.39 7.01
C CYS A 190 13.12 10.86 5.58
N TYR A 191 14.25 10.66 4.89
CA TYR A 191 14.45 11.06 3.51
C TYR A 191 15.08 9.91 2.73
N ALA A 192 14.76 9.84 1.45
CA ALA A 192 15.25 8.84 0.53
C ALA A 192 15.76 9.51 -0.76
N VAL A 193 16.93 9.10 -1.23
CA VAL A 193 17.51 9.49 -2.53
C VAL A 193 18.20 8.29 -3.15
N ARG A 194 18.48 8.32 -4.45
CA ARG A 194 19.39 7.35 -5.05
C ARG A 194 20.84 7.78 -4.87
N GLN A 195 21.71 6.82 -4.56
CA GLN A 195 23.16 7.03 -4.43
C GLN A 195 23.79 7.50 -5.74
N ASP A 196 23.29 7.03 -6.88
CA ASP A 196 23.71 7.44 -8.22
C ASP A 196 23.17 8.82 -8.65
N ARG A 197 22.41 9.49 -7.76
CA ARG A 197 21.80 10.81 -7.99
C ARG A 197 20.80 10.85 -9.13
N LYS A 198 20.37 9.71 -9.66
CA LYS A 198 19.21 9.67 -10.57
C LYS A 198 17.93 10.00 -9.80
N PRO A 199 16.87 10.46 -10.48
CA PRO A 199 15.60 10.75 -9.83
C PRO A 199 15.03 9.53 -9.10
N LEU A 200 14.56 9.75 -7.87
CA LEU A 200 13.76 8.80 -7.10
C LEU A 200 12.30 9.25 -7.09
N THR A 201 11.39 8.35 -7.45
CA THR A 201 9.95 8.63 -7.48
C THR A 201 9.29 8.17 -6.18
N ALA A 202 8.21 8.85 -5.78
CA ALA A 202 7.42 8.46 -4.61
C ALA A 202 6.74 7.11 -4.82
N GLU A 203 6.33 6.83 -6.06
CA GLU A 203 5.62 5.64 -6.48
C GLU A 203 6.46 4.38 -6.38
N LEU A 204 7.77 4.48 -6.64
CA LEU A 204 8.69 3.36 -6.42
C LEU A 204 8.73 3.01 -4.93
N LEU A 205 8.91 3.99 -4.05
CA LEU A 205 8.95 3.78 -2.60
C LEU A 205 7.63 3.29 -2.04
N GLU A 206 6.51 3.80 -2.55
CA GLU A 206 5.17 3.30 -2.23
C GLU A 206 5.03 1.83 -2.61
N THR A 207 5.41 1.44 -3.82
CA THR A 207 5.31 0.04 -4.26
C THR A 207 6.15 -0.88 -3.39
N MET A 208 7.36 -0.43 -3.01
CA MET A 208 8.22 -1.18 -2.09
C MET A 208 7.62 -1.28 -0.68
N TYR A 209 7.02 -0.21 -0.18
CA TYR A 209 6.33 -0.21 1.11
C TYR A 209 5.15 -1.19 1.10
N GLU A 210 4.30 -1.13 0.07
CA GLU A 210 3.15 -2.03 -0.07
C GLU A 210 3.59 -3.49 -0.23
N PHE A 211 4.71 -3.74 -0.91
CA PHE A 211 5.30 -5.08 -0.98
C PHE A 211 5.67 -5.61 0.40
N HIS A 212 6.38 -4.84 1.21
CA HIS A 212 6.74 -5.25 2.57
C HIS A 212 5.53 -5.36 3.49
N SER A 213 4.55 -4.45 3.35
CA SER A 213 3.28 -4.51 4.06
C SER A 213 2.56 -5.82 3.75
N PHE A 214 2.47 -6.19 2.47
CA PHE A 214 1.88 -7.46 2.01
C PHE A 214 2.59 -8.68 2.62
N LEU A 215 3.92 -8.69 2.62
CA LEU A 215 4.71 -9.78 3.23
C LEU A 215 4.41 -9.96 4.73
N ILE A 216 4.19 -8.85 5.45
CA ILE A 216 3.89 -8.87 6.89
C ILE A 216 2.41 -9.23 7.14
N SER A 217 1.48 -8.70 6.34
CA SER A 217 0.04 -8.81 6.61
C SER A 217 -0.59 -10.12 6.17
N ASP A 218 -0.15 -10.71 5.06
CA ASP A 218 -0.86 -11.83 4.42
C ASP A 218 -0.61 -13.18 5.11
N GLY A 219 -0.12 -13.17 6.36
CA GLY A 219 0.22 -14.40 7.06
C GLY A 219 1.23 -15.24 6.28
N TYR A 220 2.10 -14.62 5.47
CA TYR A 220 3.20 -15.30 4.77
C TYR A 220 4.07 -16.11 5.75
N PHE A 221 3.93 -15.82 7.05
CA PHE A 221 4.56 -16.47 8.19
C PHE A 221 3.79 -17.63 8.82
N GLU A 222 2.48 -17.80 8.59
CA GLU A 222 1.65 -18.56 9.56
C GLU A 222 1.24 -19.99 9.22
N GLU A 223 1.08 -20.48 7.98
CA GLU A 223 0.46 -21.84 7.86
C GLU A 223 1.10 -22.88 6.93
N ASP A 224 1.83 -22.55 5.86
CA ASP A 224 2.37 -23.59 4.95
C ASP A 224 3.89 -23.58 4.73
N PHE A 225 4.59 -22.60 5.26
CA PHE A 225 6.03 -22.47 5.06
C PHE A 225 6.77 -22.32 6.38
N GLY A 226 7.04 -23.46 7.03
CA GLY A 226 8.23 -23.61 7.89
C GLY A 226 9.56 -23.40 7.15
N ARG A 227 9.55 -22.68 6.02
CA ARG A 227 10.73 -22.23 5.29
C ARG A 227 11.04 -20.82 5.77
N ALA A 228 12.26 -20.64 6.25
CA ALA A 228 12.91 -19.35 6.36
C ALA A 228 12.59 -18.47 5.15
N LEU A 229 12.66 -17.14 5.33
CA LEU A 229 12.47 -16.04 4.35
C LEU A 229 13.42 -16.08 3.15
N THR A 230 13.72 -17.26 2.64
CA THR A 230 14.47 -17.63 1.44
C THR A 230 13.88 -17.07 0.14
N GLY A 231 12.97 -16.10 0.19
CA GLY A 231 12.07 -15.78 -0.92
C GLY A 231 11.98 -14.32 -1.37
N ILE A 232 12.55 -13.35 -0.65
CA ILE A 232 12.57 -11.96 -1.14
C ILE A 232 13.62 -11.86 -2.25
N THR A 233 13.17 -12.14 -3.48
CA THR A 233 14.00 -12.14 -4.69
C THR A 233 13.49 -11.10 -5.68
N PRO A 234 14.34 -10.65 -6.63
CA PRO A 234 13.92 -9.70 -7.63
C PRO A 234 12.69 -10.13 -8.44
N SER A 235 12.61 -11.42 -8.76
CA SER A 235 11.46 -11.99 -9.47
C SER A 235 10.15 -11.93 -8.68
N VAL A 236 10.20 -12.09 -7.35
CA VAL A 236 9.00 -12.03 -6.49
C VAL A 236 8.49 -10.59 -6.41
N PHE A 237 9.38 -9.62 -6.19
CA PHE A 237 8.98 -8.22 -6.19
C PHE A 237 8.48 -7.77 -7.56
N LYS A 238 9.14 -8.15 -8.65
CA LYS A 238 8.67 -7.80 -10.00
C LYS A 238 7.25 -8.30 -10.25
N LYS A 239 6.93 -9.54 -9.89
CA LYS A 239 5.57 -10.09 -9.98
C LYS A 239 4.57 -9.28 -9.14
N PHE A 240 4.95 -8.91 -7.92
CA PHE A 240 4.13 -8.05 -7.07
C PHE A 240 3.92 -6.66 -7.71
N TYR A 241 4.98 -6.01 -8.17
CA TYR A 241 4.97 -4.71 -8.83
C TYR A 241 4.01 -4.69 -10.02
N ASP A 242 4.15 -5.67 -10.93
CA ASP A 242 3.32 -5.78 -12.14
C ASP A 242 1.84 -5.97 -11.76
N LYS A 243 1.54 -6.79 -10.74
CA LYS A 243 0.19 -7.00 -10.22
C LYS A 243 -0.37 -5.73 -9.57
N TYR A 244 0.36 -5.14 -8.63
CA TYR A 244 -0.03 -3.96 -7.88
C TYR A 244 -0.39 -2.81 -8.83
N TRP A 245 0.47 -2.51 -9.81
CA TRP A 245 0.20 -1.42 -10.75
C TRP A 245 -0.91 -1.73 -11.75
N LYS A 246 -1.13 -3.00 -12.10
CA LYS A 246 -2.31 -3.40 -12.89
C LYS A 246 -3.59 -3.08 -12.11
N GLU A 247 -3.65 -3.40 -10.83
CA GLU A 247 -4.79 -3.12 -9.95
C GLU A 247 -4.99 -1.61 -9.74
N GLN A 248 -3.92 -0.86 -9.48
CA GLN A 248 -3.99 0.61 -9.34
C GLN A 248 -4.57 1.26 -10.61
N LYS A 249 -4.15 0.83 -11.81
CA LYS A 249 -4.71 1.31 -13.08
C LYS A 249 -6.20 0.99 -13.22
N GLN A 250 -6.61 -0.21 -12.85
CA GLN A 250 -8.03 -0.63 -12.88
C GLN A 250 -8.88 0.22 -11.94
N ASN A 251 -8.30 0.68 -10.82
CA ASN A 251 -8.94 1.57 -9.86
C ASN A 251 -8.90 3.06 -10.27
N GLY A 252 -8.56 3.36 -11.53
CA GLY A 252 -8.56 4.73 -12.06
C GLY A 252 -7.33 5.57 -11.68
N ARG A 253 -6.32 4.98 -11.03
CA ARG A 253 -5.07 5.70 -10.74
C ARG A 253 -4.26 5.82 -12.02
N ILE A 254 -4.01 7.07 -12.43
CA ILE A 254 -3.12 7.38 -13.55
C ILE A 254 -1.69 7.12 -13.08
N LEU A 255 -0.98 6.21 -13.77
CA LEU A 255 0.45 6.08 -13.58
C LEU A 255 1.10 7.43 -13.90
N PRO A 256 1.97 7.96 -13.03
CA PRO A 256 2.87 9.01 -13.48
C PRO A 256 3.62 8.44 -14.68
N SER A 257 3.71 9.22 -15.76
CA SER A 257 4.63 8.89 -16.83
C SER A 257 6.00 8.69 -16.17
N LEU A 258 6.47 7.44 -16.12
CA LEU A 258 7.87 7.16 -15.80
C LEU A 258 8.66 8.09 -16.72
N ILE A 259 9.38 9.04 -16.11
CA ILE A 259 10.20 10.01 -16.82
C ILE A 259 10.93 9.24 -17.92
N ASP A 260 10.66 9.62 -19.16
CA ASP A 260 10.77 8.80 -20.36
C ASP A 260 11.95 7.81 -20.37
N GLY A 261 11.58 6.52 -20.47
CA GLY A 261 12.38 5.53 -21.19
C GLY A 261 13.31 4.66 -20.34
N SER A 262 13.03 3.36 -20.35
CA SER A 262 13.96 2.22 -20.17
C SER A 262 14.49 1.83 -18.78
N ASP A 263 14.47 2.66 -17.74
CA ASP A 263 15.03 2.25 -16.43
C ASP A 263 13.96 1.69 -15.45
N GLY A 264 12.98 0.94 -15.96
CA GLY A 264 11.99 0.25 -15.14
C GLY A 264 12.46 -1.14 -14.72
N LEU A 265 12.89 -1.29 -13.46
CA LEU A 265 13.16 -2.51 -12.67
C LEU A 265 13.61 -3.78 -13.43
#